data_AF-A0A2D7ASD3-F1
#
_entry.id   AF-A0A2D7ASD3-F1
#
_cell.length_a   1.000
_cell.length_b   1.000
_cell.length_c   1.000
_cell.angle_alpha   90.00
_cell.angle_beta   90.00
_cell.angle_gamma   90.00
#
_symmetry.space_group_name_H-M   'P 1'
#
loop_
_entity.id
_entity.type
_entity.pdbx_description
1 polymer ?
#
loop_
_entity_poly.entity_id
_entity_poly.type
_entity_poly.pdbx_seq_one_letter_code
_entity_poly.pdbx_strand_id
1 'polypeptide(L)'
;MRRVIVMIFFFILLLPVNNIEELSERPSISFSEANCENGPGNSSIDRIGCLDSDGDGFSDPDLNWTWEQKADACPFNYGASREILCGCPDMDRDWHADIIDPDIDGDGITNEFELIASSLQVRYDPYDKDSFPPDSDFDLVPDVIDEDDDNDGWPDFVEIDRGSDVFDQQSTPFTLYFGTSTGFFYEGGFSTTTEYTTDGTEISISGFIEIVTEELIIPILMIPLYLAIFGKRRRHYRRFINEIDNVESFEELSIVEKDVNEFVKNKKIKVYHALILRNSIEQKETEMRIYDMNSQGEEE
;
A
#
# COMPACT_ATOMS: atom_id res chain seq x y z
N MET A 1 -36.00 -26.98 -48.85
CA MET A 1 -36.23 -26.98 -50.32
C MET A 1 -35.04 -26.26 -50.96
N ARG A 2 -34.05 -27.00 -51.47
CA ARG A 2 -33.82 -27.34 -52.90
C ARG A 2 -33.33 -26.15 -53.77
N ARG A 3 -32.01 -26.22 -54.11
CA ARG A 3 -31.37 -25.95 -55.43
C ARG A 3 -31.39 -24.47 -55.89
N VAL A 4 -30.32 -23.88 -56.41
CA VAL A 4 -29.66 -24.20 -57.69
C VAL A 4 -28.25 -23.58 -57.75
N ILE A 5 -27.28 -24.39 -58.18
CA ILE A 5 -25.96 -24.01 -58.72
C ILE A 5 -26.14 -23.59 -60.18
N VAL A 6 -25.62 -22.43 -60.64
CA VAL A 6 -25.14 -22.28 -62.04
C VAL A 6 -23.98 -21.27 -62.09
N MET A 7 -22.93 -21.72 -62.76
CA MET A 7 -21.71 -21.05 -63.20
C MET A 7 -21.92 -19.69 -63.89
N ILE A 8 -21.04 -18.72 -63.62
CA ILE A 8 -20.53 -17.80 -64.65
C ILE A 8 -19.02 -17.59 -64.42
N PHE A 9 -18.25 -18.45 -65.08
CA PHE A 9 -16.95 -18.10 -65.63
C PHE A 9 -17.18 -17.01 -66.70
N PHE A 10 -16.15 -16.21 -67.00
CA PHE A 10 -16.05 -15.36 -68.19
C PHE A 10 -16.78 -14.00 -68.15
N PHE A 11 -16.20 -13.03 -67.45
CA PHE A 11 -16.16 -11.64 -67.94
C PHE A 11 -15.14 -10.85 -67.12
N ILE A 12 -13.97 -10.58 -67.69
CA ILE A 12 -13.16 -9.35 -67.61
C ILE A 12 -11.93 -9.65 -68.47
N LEU A 13 -12.14 -9.46 -69.77
CA LEU A 13 -11.10 -9.26 -70.76
C LEU A 13 -11.35 -7.84 -71.26
N LEU A 14 -10.28 -7.04 -71.34
CA LEU A 14 -10.19 -5.63 -71.79
C LEU A 14 -10.05 -4.59 -70.67
N LEU A 15 -8.87 -4.54 -70.05
CA LEU A 15 -8.16 -3.28 -69.87
C LEU A 15 -6.72 -3.47 -70.35
N PRO A 16 -6.14 -2.48 -71.07
CA PRO A 16 -4.89 -2.66 -71.80
C PRO A 16 -3.69 -2.76 -70.84
N VAL A 17 -2.80 -3.70 -71.17
CA VAL A 17 -1.46 -3.83 -70.60
C VAL A 17 -0.66 -2.60 -71.03
N ASN A 18 -0.50 -1.64 -70.13
CA ASN A 18 0.58 -0.65 -70.25
C ASN A 18 1.81 -1.21 -69.55
N ASN A 19 2.88 -1.27 -70.32
CA ASN A 19 4.23 -1.70 -69.99
C ASN A 19 4.64 -1.40 -68.54
N ILE A 20 5.00 -2.44 -67.79
CA ILE A 20 5.90 -2.32 -66.64
C ILE A 20 7.26 -2.76 -67.16
N GLU A 21 8.02 -1.80 -67.67
CA GLU A 21 9.44 -1.92 -67.93
C GLU A 21 10.15 -0.98 -66.97
N GLU A 22 10.10 -1.29 -65.67
CA GLU A 22 10.92 -0.61 -64.66
C GLU A 22 10.88 -1.40 -63.33
N LEU A 23 11.78 -2.38 -63.19
CA LEU A 23 12.33 -2.73 -61.87
C LEU A 23 13.68 -3.45 -62.05
N SER A 24 14.62 -2.75 -62.68
CA SER A 24 16.03 -3.10 -62.65
C SER A 24 16.88 -1.85 -62.45
N GLU A 25 16.53 -1.06 -61.44
CA GLU A 25 17.51 -0.22 -60.77
C GLU A 25 17.62 -0.73 -59.34
N ARG A 26 18.50 -1.72 -59.15
CA ARG A 26 19.23 -1.77 -57.87
C ARG A 26 20.02 -0.47 -57.85
N PRO A 27 19.85 0.42 -56.87
CA PRO A 27 20.76 1.55 -56.76
C PRO A 27 22.15 0.94 -56.58
N SER A 28 23.02 1.19 -57.55
CA SER A 28 24.46 1.12 -57.29
C SER A 28 24.68 2.08 -56.14
N ILE A 29 25.00 1.57 -54.95
CA ILE A 29 25.49 2.38 -53.84
C ILE A 29 26.66 3.17 -54.43
N SER A 30 26.45 4.46 -54.68
CA SER A 30 27.45 5.30 -55.29
C SER A 30 28.50 5.53 -54.21
N PHE A 31 29.68 4.97 -54.44
CA PHE A 31 30.88 5.19 -53.63
C PHE A 31 31.41 6.64 -53.79
N SER A 32 30.57 7.61 -54.21
CA SER A 32 31.04 8.88 -54.78
C SER A 32 30.39 10.15 -54.24
N GLU A 33 29.79 10.14 -53.05
CA GLU A 33 29.33 11.37 -52.38
C GLU A 33 29.79 11.52 -50.92
N ALA A 34 30.62 10.61 -50.41
CA ALA A 34 31.23 10.81 -49.10
C ALA A 34 32.40 11.80 -49.24
N ASN A 35 32.19 13.05 -48.85
CA ASN A 35 33.23 14.09 -48.76
C ASN A 35 34.14 13.81 -47.55
N CYS A 36 34.86 12.69 -47.56
CA CYS A 36 35.76 12.29 -46.48
C CYS A 36 37.05 13.10 -46.57
N GLU A 37 37.26 14.05 -45.68
CA GLU A 37 38.49 14.87 -45.69
C GLU A 37 39.72 14.03 -45.31
N ASN A 38 39.52 13.01 -44.47
CA ASN A 38 40.56 12.09 -44.00
C ASN A 38 40.82 10.90 -44.95
N GLY A 39 40.18 10.87 -46.12
CA GLY A 39 40.35 9.81 -47.13
C GLY A 39 39.35 8.65 -47.02
N PRO A 40 39.41 7.69 -47.96
CA PRO A 40 38.48 6.57 -47.99
C PRO A 40 38.78 5.55 -46.89
N GLY A 41 37.75 4.85 -46.41
CA GLY A 41 37.81 3.80 -45.39
C GLY A 41 36.63 2.82 -45.46
N ASN A 42 36.24 2.30 -44.30
CA ASN A 42 35.32 1.16 -44.12
C ASN A 42 34.02 1.49 -43.37
N SER A 43 33.72 2.77 -43.11
CA SER A 43 32.46 3.15 -42.46
C SER A 43 31.25 2.62 -43.26
N SER A 44 30.20 2.21 -42.55
CA SER A 44 29.05 1.50 -43.14
C SER A 44 27.68 2.00 -42.67
N ILE A 45 27.62 2.83 -41.63
CA ILE A 45 26.39 3.40 -41.05
C ILE A 45 26.24 4.85 -41.50
N ASP A 46 27.27 5.68 -41.32
CA ASP A 46 27.32 7.06 -41.80
C ASP A 46 28.49 7.25 -42.78
N ARG A 47 28.36 8.28 -43.63
CA ARG A 47 29.29 8.65 -44.71
C ARG A 47 30.02 7.43 -45.33
N ILE A 48 29.24 6.50 -45.87
CA ILE A 48 29.71 5.16 -46.28
C ILE A 48 31.02 5.24 -47.08
N GLY A 49 32.04 4.53 -46.59
CA GLY A 49 33.37 4.49 -47.20
C GLY A 49 34.33 5.58 -46.74
N CYS A 50 34.05 6.28 -45.64
CA CYS A 50 35.03 7.12 -44.93
C CYS A 50 35.88 6.30 -43.94
N LEU A 51 36.96 6.92 -43.45
CA LEU A 51 37.79 6.35 -42.37
C LEU A 51 36.92 6.05 -41.14
N ASP A 52 37.09 4.85 -40.60
CA ASP A 52 36.42 4.28 -39.43
C ASP A 52 37.50 3.47 -38.71
N SER A 53 38.07 4.06 -37.65
CA SER A 53 39.31 3.60 -37.05
C SER A 53 39.15 2.34 -36.18
N ASP A 54 37.98 2.11 -35.58
CA ASP A 54 37.70 0.94 -34.75
C ASP A 54 36.74 -0.08 -35.39
N GLY A 55 36.13 0.26 -36.52
CA GLY A 55 35.36 -0.64 -37.37
C GLY A 55 33.92 -0.85 -36.90
N ASP A 56 33.36 0.08 -36.14
CA ASP A 56 31.99 0.00 -35.63
C ASP A 56 30.91 0.43 -36.64
N GLY A 57 31.36 0.97 -37.77
CA GLY A 57 30.55 1.40 -38.88
C GLY A 57 30.28 2.91 -38.91
N PHE A 58 30.55 3.65 -37.84
CA PHE A 58 30.57 5.11 -37.85
C PHE A 58 31.91 5.64 -38.35
N SER A 59 31.90 6.83 -38.96
CA SER A 59 33.07 7.44 -39.55
C SER A 59 33.76 8.39 -38.59
N ASP A 60 35.09 8.34 -38.53
CA ASP A 60 35.92 9.22 -37.71
C ASP A 60 35.58 10.70 -37.96
N PRO A 61 35.48 11.54 -36.93
CA PRO A 61 35.14 12.94 -37.08
C PRO A 61 36.22 13.70 -37.87
N ASP A 62 35.77 14.66 -38.69
CA ASP A 62 36.64 15.57 -39.43
C ASP A 62 36.17 17.02 -39.31
N LEU A 63 36.78 17.93 -40.08
CA LEU A 63 36.51 19.36 -40.00
C LEU A 63 35.05 19.72 -40.32
N ASN A 64 34.40 18.94 -41.18
CA ASN A 64 33.07 19.22 -41.71
C ASN A 64 32.00 18.22 -41.23
N TRP A 65 32.42 17.17 -40.52
CA TRP A 65 31.56 16.14 -39.94
C TRP A 65 32.03 15.83 -38.52
N THR A 66 31.44 16.52 -37.56
CA THR A 66 31.72 16.35 -36.14
C THR A 66 30.69 15.41 -35.51
N TRP A 67 30.85 15.12 -34.22
CA TRP A 67 29.88 14.35 -33.43
C TRP A 67 28.47 14.98 -33.44
N GLU A 68 28.34 16.31 -33.58
CA GLU A 68 27.04 16.99 -33.73
C GLU A 68 26.30 16.57 -35.01
N GLN A 69 27.05 16.11 -36.02
CA GLN A 69 26.56 15.62 -37.29
C GLN A 69 26.50 14.08 -37.32
N LYS A 70 26.65 13.42 -36.16
CA LYS A 70 26.67 11.97 -35.97
C LYS A 70 27.91 11.26 -36.54
N ALA A 71 29.03 11.96 -36.63
CA ALA A 71 30.32 11.29 -36.70
C ALA A 71 30.54 10.43 -35.45
N ASP A 72 31.47 9.49 -35.54
CA ASP A 72 31.88 8.68 -34.40
C ASP A 72 32.41 9.58 -33.25
N ALA A 73 31.78 9.46 -32.09
CA ALA A 73 32.15 10.17 -30.87
C ALA A 73 33.25 9.44 -30.08
N CYS A 74 33.48 8.16 -30.37
CA CYS A 74 34.48 7.30 -29.76
C CYS A 74 35.40 6.63 -30.81
N PRO A 75 36.18 7.37 -31.64
CA PRO A 75 36.88 6.87 -32.84
C PRO A 75 37.88 5.72 -32.68
N PHE A 76 38.15 5.29 -31.46
CA PHE A 76 39.12 4.24 -31.15
C PHE A 76 38.54 3.16 -30.23
N ASN A 77 37.26 3.24 -29.88
CA ASN A 77 36.57 2.30 -29.01
C ASN A 77 35.26 1.89 -29.66
N TYR A 78 35.28 0.71 -30.28
CA TYR A 78 34.13 0.14 -30.96
C TYR A 78 32.83 0.30 -30.15
N GLY A 79 31.82 0.90 -30.77
CA GLY A 79 30.53 1.16 -30.16
C GLY A 79 29.33 0.65 -30.95
N ALA A 80 28.14 0.78 -30.36
CA ALA A 80 26.88 0.48 -31.06
C ALA A 80 25.83 1.58 -30.93
N SER A 81 26.09 2.61 -30.12
CA SER A 81 25.20 3.73 -29.85
C SER A 81 24.83 4.48 -31.14
N ARG A 82 23.59 5.02 -31.20
CA ARG A 82 23.05 5.61 -32.45
C ARG A 82 22.29 6.91 -32.27
N GLU A 83 21.92 7.28 -31.05
CA GLU A 83 21.18 8.51 -30.82
C GLU A 83 22.10 9.69 -30.50
N ILE A 84 22.80 9.61 -29.36
CA ILE A 84 23.75 10.62 -28.87
C ILE A 84 25.08 9.91 -28.64
N LEU A 85 26.19 10.58 -28.94
CA LEU A 85 27.53 9.99 -28.92
C LEU A 85 27.62 8.72 -29.78
N CYS A 86 27.22 8.80 -31.06
CA CYS A 86 27.22 7.67 -31.98
C CYS A 86 28.61 7.01 -32.06
N GLY A 87 28.66 5.69 -32.17
CA GLY A 87 29.91 4.91 -32.23
C GLY A 87 30.62 4.73 -30.88
N CYS A 88 29.95 5.07 -29.78
CA CYS A 88 30.44 4.77 -28.43
C CYS A 88 29.90 3.43 -27.90
N PRO A 89 30.59 2.82 -26.90
CA PRO A 89 30.11 1.64 -26.19
C PRO A 89 28.66 1.81 -25.74
N ASP A 90 27.89 0.74 -25.95
CA ASP A 90 26.46 0.61 -25.73
C ASP A 90 26.22 -0.85 -25.35
N MET A 91 26.17 -1.10 -24.04
CA MET A 91 26.26 -2.43 -23.47
C MET A 91 24.95 -3.22 -23.59
N ASP A 92 23.82 -2.57 -23.36
CA ASP A 92 22.49 -3.18 -23.44
C ASP A 92 21.85 -3.11 -24.85
N ARG A 93 22.42 -2.27 -25.73
CA ARG A 93 22.04 -2.06 -27.13
C ARG A 93 20.72 -1.34 -27.32
N ASP A 94 20.38 -0.43 -26.41
CA ASP A 94 19.21 0.43 -26.51
C ASP A 94 19.42 1.69 -27.38
N TRP A 95 20.66 1.86 -27.91
CA TRP A 95 21.15 2.95 -28.76
C TRP A 95 21.65 4.19 -28.02
N HIS A 96 21.58 4.21 -26.69
CA HIS A 96 22.31 5.14 -25.86
C HIS A 96 23.76 4.67 -25.68
N ALA A 97 24.64 5.59 -25.30
CA ALA A 97 26.04 5.23 -25.04
C ALA A 97 26.22 5.10 -23.53
N ASP A 98 26.98 4.10 -23.05
CA ASP A 98 27.15 3.77 -21.62
C ASP A 98 27.42 5.01 -20.73
N ILE A 99 28.15 6.00 -21.26
CA ILE A 99 28.53 7.22 -20.54
C ILE A 99 27.35 8.17 -20.23
N ILE A 100 26.26 8.10 -20.99
CA ILE A 100 25.05 8.94 -20.83
C ILE A 100 23.79 8.10 -20.57
N ASP A 101 23.92 6.79 -20.64
CA ASP A 101 22.83 5.85 -20.46
C ASP A 101 22.37 5.84 -19.00
N PRO A 102 21.10 6.10 -18.70
CA PRO A 102 20.55 5.95 -17.35
C PRO A 102 20.52 4.52 -16.83
N ASP A 103 20.56 3.50 -17.69
CA ASP A 103 20.47 2.07 -17.37
C ASP A 103 21.42 1.29 -18.30
N ILE A 104 22.71 1.26 -17.95
CA ILE A 104 23.78 0.83 -18.88
C ILE A 104 23.63 -0.65 -19.25
N ASP A 105 23.11 -1.50 -18.35
CA ASP A 105 22.98 -2.94 -18.55
C ASP A 105 21.57 -3.42 -18.94
N GLY A 106 20.63 -2.47 -18.98
CA GLY A 106 19.27 -2.65 -19.45
C GLY A 106 18.49 -3.66 -18.61
N ASP A 107 18.77 -3.77 -17.32
CA ASP A 107 18.04 -4.63 -16.39
C ASP A 107 16.70 -4.02 -15.93
N GLY A 108 16.48 -2.73 -16.20
CA GLY A 108 15.28 -1.97 -15.90
C GLY A 108 15.42 -1.02 -14.73
N ILE A 109 16.50 -1.13 -13.93
CA ILE A 109 16.77 -0.24 -12.81
C ILE A 109 17.85 0.75 -13.22
N THR A 110 17.65 2.04 -12.92
CA THR A 110 18.65 3.04 -13.28
C THR A 110 19.94 2.87 -12.49
N ASN A 111 21.07 3.23 -13.10
CA ASN A 111 22.39 3.22 -12.46
C ASN A 111 22.40 3.99 -11.12
N GLU A 112 21.59 5.07 -11.04
CA GLU A 112 21.46 5.86 -9.82
C GLU A 112 20.76 5.07 -8.71
N PHE A 113 19.68 4.36 -9.03
CA PHE A 113 18.93 3.55 -8.07
C PHE A 113 19.71 2.34 -7.58
N GLU A 114 20.45 1.64 -8.44
CA GLU A 114 21.36 0.57 -8.00
C GLU A 114 22.41 1.06 -6.99
N LEU A 115 23.01 2.23 -7.26
CA LEU A 115 24.00 2.84 -6.39
C LEU A 115 23.41 3.31 -5.06
N ILE A 116 22.18 3.81 -5.05
CA ILE A 116 21.50 4.29 -3.83
C ILE A 116 20.97 3.11 -3.00
N ALA A 117 20.44 2.06 -3.63
CA ALA A 117 19.97 0.84 -2.96
C ALA A 117 21.14 0.01 -2.39
N SER A 118 22.37 0.26 -2.86
CA SER A 118 23.58 -0.37 -2.33
C SER A 118 23.85 0.00 -0.87
N SER A 119 24.22 -0.99 -0.08
CA SER A 119 24.59 -0.87 1.34
C SER A 119 26.02 -1.36 1.62
N LEU A 120 26.40 -1.45 2.89
CA LEU A 120 27.70 -2.05 3.26
C LEU A 120 27.75 -3.57 3.02
N GLN A 121 26.60 -4.24 2.96
CA GLN A 121 26.48 -5.69 2.85
C GLN A 121 26.19 -6.14 1.42
N VAL A 122 25.40 -5.36 0.68
CA VAL A 122 24.97 -5.67 -0.69
C VAL A 122 25.34 -4.49 -1.57
N ARG A 123 25.89 -4.77 -2.76
CA ARG A 123 26.20 -3.76 -3.77
C ARG A 123 25.63 -4.21 -5.09
N TYR A 124 25.01 -3.28 -5.78
CA TYR A 124 24.49 -3.44 -7.14
C TYR A 124 25.48 -2.76 -8.10
N ASP A 125 25.79 -3.44 -9.21
CA ASP A 125 26.83 -3.06 -10.16
C ASP A 125 26.15 -2.65 -11.46
N PRO A 126 26.16 -1.36 -11.84
CA PRO A 126 25.48 -0.87 -13.05
C PRO A 126 26.01 -1.39 -14.39
N TYR A 127 26.93 -2.35 -14.35
CA TYR A 127 27.48 -3.00 -15.52
C TYR A 127 27.18 -4.50 -15.56
N ASP A 128 26.35 -5.01 -14.65
CA ASP A 128 26.01 -6.42 -14.53
C ASP A 128 24.50 -6.61 -14.38
N LYS A 129 23.84 -6.94 -15.50
CA LYS A 129 22.39 -7.18 -15.61
C LYS A 129 21.83 -8.17 -14.58
N ASP A 130 22.66 -9.05 -14.02
CA ASP A 130 22.24 -9.99 -12.97
C ASP A 130 22.32 -9.37 -11.55
N SER A 131 22.64 -8.08 -11.43
CA SER A 131 22.97 -7.36 -10.19
C SER A 131 22.05 -6.16 -9.90
N PHE A 132 20.74 -6.36 -9.89
CA PHE A 132 19.74 -5.34 -9.52
C PHE A 132 19.21 -5.49 -8.08
N PRO A 133 18.72 -4.40 -7.47
CA PRO A 133 17.93 -4.46 -6.25
C PRO A 133 16.52 -5.07 -6.48
N PRO A 134 15.89 -5.63 -5.42
CA PRO A 134 14.48 -6.00 -5.47
C PRO A 134 13.57 -4.80 -5.76
N ASP A 135 12.53 -5.07 -6.54
CA ASP A 135 11.44 -4.17 -6.95
C ASP A 135 10.18 -5.04 -6.99
N SER A 136 9.30 -4.86 -6.00
CA SER A 136 8.20 -5.77 -5.69
C SER A 136 6.95 -5.52 -6.53
N ASP A 137 6.66 -4.27 -6.86
CA ASP A 137 5.51 -3.86 -7.68
C ASP A 137 5.86 -3.66 -9.17
N PHE A 138 7.17 -3.67 -9.50
CA PHE A 138 7.73 -3.48 -10.84
C PHE A 138 7.49 -2.08 -11.43
N ASP A 139 7.49 -1.04 -10.60
CA ASP A 139 7.37 0.35 -11.05
C ASP A 139 8.72 1.03 -11.39
N LEU A 140 9.82 0.28 -11.28
CA LEU A 140 11.22 0.68 -11.50
C LEU A 140 11.85 1.43 -10.33
N VAL A 141 11.18 1.52 -9.19
CA VAL A 141 11.70 2.04 -7.93
C VAL A 141 12.04 0.86 -7.01
N PRO A 142 13.29 0.71 -6.55
CA PRO A 142 13.63 -0.39 -5.66
C PRO A 142 12.96 -0.30 -4.28
N ASP A 143 12.61 -1.45 -3.69
CA ASP A 143 11.89 -1.57 -2.40
C ASP A 143 12.54 -0.78 -1.23
N VAL A 144 13.85 -0.56 -1.30
CA VAL A 144 14.57 0.14 -0.22
C VAL A 144 14.28 1.65 -0.21
N ILE A 145 13.86 2.19 -1.35
CA ILE A 145 13.63 3.63 -1.54
C ILE A 145 12.21 3.97 -1.99
N ASP A 146 11.43 2.97 -2.38
CA ASP A 146 10.01 3.14 -2.67
C ASP A 146 9.25 3.53 -1.39
N GLU A 147 8.16 4.27 -1.56
CA GLU A 147 7.26 4.67 -0.48
C GLU A 147 6.02 3.75 -0.39
N ASP A 148 5.75 2.93 -1.40
CA ASP A 148 4.58 2.03 -1.53
C ASP A 148 4.94 0.76 -2.33
N ASP A 149 5.61 -0.19 -1.67
CA ASP A 149 6.26 -1.38 -2.24
C ASP A 149 5.33 -2.35 -3.00
N ASP A 150 4.00 -2.22 -2.85
CA ASP A 150 2.99 -3.04 -3.54
C ASP A 150 1.93 -2.26 -4.32
N ASN A 151 2.05 -0.93 -4.35
CA ASN A 151 1.20 0.01 -5.07
C ASN A 151 -0.29 -0.16 -4.77
N ASP A 152 -0.64 -0.49 -3.52
CA ASP A 152 -2.03 -0.55 -3.07
C ASP A 152 -2.60 0.83 -2.69
N GLY A 153 -1.73 1.84 -2.67
CA GLY A 153 -2.02 3.23 -2.33
C GLY A 153 -1.82 3.55 -0.85
N TRP A 154 -1.36 2.61 -0.02
CA TRP A 154 -0.93 2.83 1.35
C TRP A 154 0.58 2.92 1.44
N PRO A 155 1.12 4.01 1.99
CA PRO A 155 2.56 4.09 2.16
C PRO A 155 3.09 3.06 3.15
N ASP A 156 4.27 2.48 2.87
CA ASP A 156 4.92 1.45 3.69
C ASP A 156 5.06 1.84 5.15
N PHE A 157 5.35 3.11 5.41
CA PHE A 157 5.53 3.59 6.78
C PHE A 157 4.25 3.43 7.62
N VAL A 158 3.07 3.58 6.99
CA VAL A 158 1.77 3.40 7.65
C VAL A 158 1.51 1.91 7.83
N GLU A 159 1.79 1.14 6.81
CA GLU A 159 1.59 -0.30 6.79
C GLU A 159 2.42 -1.02 7.86
N ILE A 160 3.71 -0.70 7.95
CA ILE A 160 4.64 -1.22 8.96
C ILE A 160 4.18 -0.84 10.37
N ASP A 161 3.72 0.39 10.58
CA ASP A 161 3.24 0.85 11.89
C ASP A 161 1.96 0.10 12.31
N ARG A 162 1.08 -0.18 11.35
CA ARG A 162 -0.17 -0.93 11.57
C ARG A 162 0.02 -2.44 11.59
N GLY A 163 1.11 -2.94 11.01
CA GLY A 163 1.43 -4.35 10.87
C GLY A 163 0.74 -5.05 9.71
N SER A 164 0.38 -4.33 8.63
CA SER A 164 0.09 -4.95 7.32
C SER A 164 1.39 -5.37 6.60
N ASP A 165 1.27 -5.93 5.40
CA ASP A 165 2.39 -6.55 4.68
C ASP A 165 2.65 -5.69 3.45
N VAL A 166 3.80 -5.01 3.43
CA VAL A 166 4.16 -4.01 2.41
C VAL A 166 4.35 -4.57 1.00
N PHE A 167 4.39 -5.89 0.87
CA PHE A 167 4.58 -6.56 -0.42
C PHE A 167 3.31 -7.29 -0.91
N ASP A 168 2.16 -7.11 -0.24
CA ASP A 168 0.90 -7.77 -0.59
C ASP A 168 -0.25 -6.77 -0.67
N GLN A 169 -0.60 -6.42 -1.91
CA GLN A 169 -1.65 -5.45 -2.24
C GLN A 169 -3.03 -5.74 -1.61
N GLN A 170 -3.28 -6.96 -1.09
CA GLN A 170 -4.52 -7.29 -0.40
C GLN A 170 -4.45 -7.08 1.12
N SER A 171 -3.25 -6.96 1.64
CA SER A 171 -2.91 -6.80 3.05
C SER A 171 -2.73 -5.33 3.34
N THR A 172 -3.85 -4.62 3.50
CA THR A 172 -3.86 -3.18 3.78
C THR A 172 -4.24 -2.94 5.24
N PRO A 173 -4.01 -1.75 5.80
CA PRO A 173 -4.48 -1.41 7.14
C PRO A 173 -5.99 -1.59 7.31
N PHE A 174 -6.79 -1.50 6.24
CA PHE A 174 -8.23 -1.74 6.32
C PHE A 174 -8.61 -3.22 6.32
N THR A 175 -7.83 -4.10 5.70
CA THR A 175 -8.15 -5.54 5.57
C THR A 175 -7.55 -6.42 6.68
N LEU A 176 -6.62 -5.87 7.48
CA LEU A 176 -5.90 -6.54 8.56
C LEU A 176 -6.80 -7.35 9.52
N TYR A 177 -8.00 -6.84 9.81
CA TYR A 177 -8.93 -7.47 10.74
C TYR A 177 -10.09 -8.14 10.01
N PHE A 178 -10.28 -9.44 10.27
CA PHE A 178 -11.39 -10.25 9.74
C PHE A 178 -11.39 -10.48 8.22
N GLY A 179 -10.30 -10.12 7.51
CA GLY A 179 -10.15 -10.37 6.07
C GLY A 179 -11.18 -9.62 5.21
N THR A 180 -11.61 -8.46 5.67
CA THR A 180 -12.58 -7.59 5.00
C THR A 180 -12.19 -6.15 5.23
N SER A 181 -12.54 -5.23 4.33
CA SER A 181 -12.28 -3.81 4.55
C SER A 181 -13.11 -3.30 5.74
N THR A 182 -12.41 -2.83 6.77
CA THR A 182 -12.99 -2.41 8.06
C THR A 182 -13.03 -0.90 8.24
N GLY A 183 -12.66 -0.11 7.22
CA GLY A 183 -12.45 1.32 7.36
C GLY A 183 -12.77 2.17 6.14
N PHE A 184 -12.81 3.48 6.37
CA PHE A 184 -12.89 4.53 5.36
C PHE A 184 -12.35 5.84 5.94
N PHE A 185 -12.00 6.78 5.07
CA PHE A 185 -11.64 8.15 5.44
C PHE A 185 -12.81 9.10 5.24
N TYR A 186 -13.00 10.01 6.19
CA TYR A 186 -13.99 11.09 6.14
C TYR A 186 -13.30 12.43 5.85
N GLU A 187 -13.53 12.99 4.66
CA GLU A 187 -12.90 14.25 4.21
C GLU A 187 -13.73 15.50 4.54
N GLY A 188 -14.91 15.33 5.15
CA GLY A 188 -15.81 16.42 5.49
C GLY A 188 -17.05 16.52 4.59
N GLY A 189 -18.07 17.20 5.11
CA GLY A 189 -19.38 17.30 4.45
C GLY A 189 -20.03 15.93 4.31
N PHE A 190 -20.29 15.51 3.06
CA PHE A 190 -20.80 14.19 2.70
C PHE A 190 -19.79 13.38 1.87
N SER A 191 -18.50 13.74 1.88
CA SER A 191 -17.45 13.02 1.17
C SER A 191 -16.82 11.94 2.06
N THR A 192 -16.60 10.78 1.48
CA THR A 192 -15.89 9.65 2.08
C THR A 192 -15.06 8.97 1.00
N THR A 193 -13.84 8.56 1.32
CA THR A 193 -12.99 7.78 0.43
C THR A 193 -12.47 6.53 1.14
N THR A 194 -12.12 5.51 0.37
CA THR A 194 -11.42 4.31 0.86
C THR A 194 -9.94 4.35 0.55
N GLU A 195 -9.51 5.28 -0.30
CA GLU A 195 -8.11 5.53 -0.64
C GLU A 195 -7.42 6.23 0.53
N TYR A 196 -6.14 5.93 0.73
CA TYR A 196 -5.34 6.59 1.75
C TYR A 196 -5.33 8.10 1.53
N THR A 197 -5.53 8.86 2.60
CA THR A 197 -5.45 10.33 2.57
C THR A 197 -5.02 10.86 3.92
N THR A 198 -4.16 11.88 3.90
CA THR A 198 -3.71 12.59 5.11
C THR A 198 -4.69 13.68 5.55
N ASP A 199 -5.59 14.11 4.67
CA ASP A 199 -6.51 15.23 4.92
C ASP A 199 -7.83 14.77 5.55
N GLY A 200 -8.15 13.48 5.41
CA GLY A 200 -9.35 12.86 5.97
C GLY A 200 -9.16 12.36 7.40
N THR A 201 -10.26 12.25 8.15
CA THR A 201 -10.28 11.51 9.41
C THR A 201 -10.54 10.04 9.13
N GLU A 202 -9.58 9.17 9.47
CA GLU A 202 -9.75 7.73 9.38
C GLU A 202 -10.79 7.22 10.39
N ILE A 203 -11.71 6.37 9.91
CA ILE A 203 -12.64 5.61 10.74
C ILE A 203 -12.51 4.15 10.34
N SER A 204 -11.70 3.40 11.09
CA SER A 204 -11.39 2.00 10.81
C SER A 204 -11.16 1.20 12.11
N ILE A 205 -11.14 -0.14 12.01
CA ILE A 205 -10.75 -0.98 13.15
C ILE A 205 -9.25 -0.84 13.43
N SER A 206 -8.39 -0.79 12.41
CA SER A 206 -6.95 -0.65 12.59
C SER A 206 -6.56 0.67 13.27
N GLY A 207 -7.14 1.79 12.85
CA GLY A 207 -6.92 3.08 13.49
C GLY A 207 -7.45 3.12 14.93
N PHE A 208 -8.58 2.45 15.21
CA PHE A 208 -9.03 2.30 16.59
C PHE A 208 -8.07 1.47 17.43
N ILE A 209 -7.51 0.38 16.88
CA ILE A 209 -6.54 -0.44 17.59
C ILE A 209 -5.27 0.35 17.86
N GLU A 210 -4.73 1.10 16.88
CA GLU A 210 -3.57 1.98 17.05
C GLU A 210 -3.76 2.90 18.26
N ILE A 211 -4.87 3.66 18.29
CA ILE A 211 -5.22 4.55 19.40
C ILE A 211 -5.31 3.77 20.72
N VAL A 212 -5.95 2.60 20.74
CA VAL A 212 -6.09 1.84 22.00
C VAL A 212 -4.76 1.27 22.49
N THR A 213 -3.85 0.95 21.57
CA THR A 213 -2.52 0.40 21.87
C THR A 213 -1.51 1.45 22.29
N GLU A 214 -1.77 2.74 22.06
CA GLU A 214 -0.98 3.81 22.65
C GLU A 214 -0.94 3.72 24.18
N GLU A 215 0.18 4.17 24.75
CA GLU A 215 0.42 4.07 26.19
C GLU A 215 -0.69 4.76 27.00
N LEU A 216 -1.15 4.08 28.07
CA LEU A 216 -2.15 4.56 29.04
C LEU A 216 -3.60 4.72 28.52
N ILE A 217 -3.93 4.45 27.25
CA ILE A 217 -5.31 4.59 26.75
C ILE A 217 -6.25 3.54 27.33
N ILE A 218 -5.83 2.27 27.45
CA ILE A 218 -6.64 1.21 28.09
C ILE A 218 -7.04 1.58 29.54
N PRO A 219 -6.11 1.99 30.44
CA PRO A 219 -6.47 2.51 31.76
C PRO A 219 -7.49 3.65 31.72
N ILE A 220 -7.34 4.63 30.82
CA ILE A 220 -8.25 5.78 30.69
C ILE A 220 -9.64 5.32 30.28
N LEU A 221 -9.75 4.45 29.27
CA LEU A 221 -11.03 3.88 28.80
C LEU A 221 -11.74 3.08 29.88
N MET A 222 -11.00 2.47 30.81
CA MET A 222 -11.57 1.73 31.93
C MET A 222 -12.17 2.63 33.03
N ILE A 223 -11.74 3.88 33.17
CA ILE A 223 -12.26 4.82 34.19
C ILE A 223 -13.78 5.01 34.12
N PRO A 224 -14.40 5.40 32.98
CA PRO A 224 -15.84 5.59 32.91
C PRO A 224 -16.60 4.29 33.16
N LEU A 225 -16.08 3.14 32.72
CA LEU A 225 -16.64 1.84 33.02
C LEU A 225 -16.62 1.55 34.53
N TYR A 226 -15.48 1.80 35.20
CA TYR A 226 -15.35 1.66 36.65
C TYR A 226 -16.31 2.60 37.40
N LEU A 227 -16.43 3.86 36.98
CA LEU A 227 -17.36 4.84 37.55
C LEU A 227 -18.82 4.43 37.36
N ALA A 228 -19.17 3.89 36.19
CA ALA A 228 -20.52 3.38 35.90
C ALA A 228 -20.86 2.17 36.80
N ILE A 229 -19.94 1.21 36.93
CA ILE A 229 -20.08 0.05 37.83
C ILE A 229 -20.20 0.53 39.28
N PHE A 230 -19.32 1.45 39.71
CA PHE A 230 -19.35 2.03 41.05
C PHE A 230 -20.67 2.75 41.34
N GLY A 231 -21.16 3.55 40.40
CA GLY A 231 -22.43 4.25 40.49
C GLY A 231 -23.63 3.31 40.56
N LYS A 232 -23.65 2.24 39.76
CA LYS A 232 -24.69 1.19 39.85
C LYS A 232 -24.67 0.50 41.21
N ARG A 233 -23.48 0.09 41.70
CA ARG A 233 -23.31 -0.52 43.02
C ARG A 233 -23.79 0.40 44.15
N ARG A 234 -23.49 1.70 44.08
CA ARG A 234 -23.94 2.69 45.06
C ARG A 234 -25.45 2.90 45.03
N ARG A 235 -26.06 2.90 43.84
CA ARG A 235 -27.53 2.97 43.68
C ARG A 235 -28.21 1.75 44.30
N HIS A 236 -27.72 0.54 44.06
CA HIS A 236 -28.27 -0.67 44.68
C HIS A 236 -28.17 -0.64 46.21
N TYR A 237 -27.03 -0.23 46.76
CA TYR A 237 -26.87 -0.09 48.22
C TYR A 237 -27.87 0.91 48.83
N ARG A 238 -28.01 2.11 48.24
CA ARG A 238 -28.97 3.12 48.72
C ARG A 238 -30.42 2.65 48.58
N ARG A 239 -30.73 1.93 47.51
CA ARG A 239 -32.05 1.33 47.30
C ARG A 239 -32.41 0.39 48.45
N PHE A 240 -31.51 -0.54 48.81
CA PHE A 240 -31.77 -1.47 49.92
C PHE A 240 -31.89 -0.77 51.28
N ILE A 241 -31.09 0.26 51.57
CA ILE A 241 -31.28 1.07 52.79
C ILE A 241 -32.70 1.66 52.82
N ASN A 242 -33.12 2.32 51.73
CA ASN A 242 -34.45 2.91 51.67
C ASN A 242 -35.56 1.85 51.75
N GLU A 243 -35.38 0.67 51.16
CA GLU A 243 -36.34 -0.44 51.29
C GLU A 243 -36.44 -0.90 52.74
N ILE A 244 -35.31 -1.14 53.44
CA ILE A 244 -35.29 -1.55 54.85
C ILE A 244 -35.98 -0.51 55.75
N ASP A 245 -35.72 0.77 55.53
CA ASP A 245 -36.27 1.84 56.37
C ASP A 245 -37.81 1.95 56.25
N ASN A 246 -38.37 1.68 55.06
CA ASN A 246 -39.79 1.82 54.75
C ASN A 246 -40.61 0.54 54.88
N VAL A 247 -40.00 -0.59 55.26
CA VAL A 247 -40.74 -1.85 55.47
C VAL A 247 -41.63 -1.77 56.71
N GLU A 248 -42.89 -2.23 56.57
CA GLU A 248 -43.90 -2.28 57.63
C GLU A 248 -44.21 -3.73 58.10
N SER A 249 -43.77 -4.76 57.37
CA SER A 249 -44.07 -6.17 57.65
C SER A 249 -42.81 -7.06 57.70
N PHE A 250 -42.81 -8.07 58.59
CA PHE A 250 -41.73 -9.08 58.65
C PHE A 250 -41.59 -9.89 57.35
N GLU A 251 -42.69 -10.14 56.62
CA GLU A 251 -42.64 -10.89 55.37
C GLU A 251 -41.88 -10.11 54.28
N GLU A 252 -42.13 -8.80 54.20
CA GLU A 252 -41.41 -7.89 53.29
C GLU A 252 -39.92 -7.79 53.66
N LEU A 253 -39.59 -7.73 54.96
CA LEU A 253 -38.20 -7.68 55.41
C LEU A 253 -37.42 -8.95 55.00
N SER A 254 -38.06 -10.12 55.08
CA SER A 254 -37.45 -11.39 54.66
C SER A 254 -37.18 -11.44 53.15
N ILE A 255 -38.06 -10.86 52.34
CA ILE A 255 -37.87 -10.73 50.89
C ILE A 255 -36.64 -9.84 50.61
N VAL A 256 -36.54 -8.69 51.29
CA VAL A 256 -35.40 -7.77 51.14
C VAL A 256 -34.08 -8.45 51.52
N GLU A 257 -34.05 -9.24 52.60
CA GLU A 257 -32.86 -10.00 53.01
C GLU A 257 -32.42 -11.00 51.91
N LYS A 258 -33.38 -11.72 51.32
CA LYS A 258 -33.12 -12.66 50.23
C LYS A 258 -32.56 -11.95 49.01
N ASP A 259 -33.10 -10.79 48.65
CA ASP A 259 -32.63 -9.98 47.54
C ASP A 259 -31.21 -9.44 47.79
N VAL A 260 -30.90 -8.96 49.01
CA VAL A 260 -29.56 -8.54 49.38
C VAL A 260 -28.55 -9.67 49.17
N ASN A 261 -28.89 -10.88 49.65
CA ASN A 261 -28.04 -12.07 49.48
C ASN A 261 -27.81 -12.43 48.01
N GLU A 262 -28.84 -12.34 47.17
CA GLU A 262 -28.72 -12.58 45.73
C GLU A 262 -27.81 -11.54 45.06
N PHE A 263 -27.92 -10.27 45.44
CA PHE A 263 -27.09 -9.20 44.89
C PHE A 263 -25.61 -9.33 45.27
N VAL A 264 -25.31 -9.85 46.46
CA VAL A 264 -23.94 -10.19 46.87
C VAL A 264 -23.42 -11.37 46.06
N LYS A 265 -24.21 -12.45 45.94
CA LYS A 265 -23.84 -13.63 45.15
C LYS A 265 -23.50 -13.27 43.70
N ASN A 266 -24.27 -12.37 43.11
CA ASN A 266 -24.09 -11.87 41.75
C ASN A 266 -23.06 -10.73 41.64
N LYS A 267 -22.29 -10.41 42.70
CA LYS A 267 -21.27 -9.34 42.75
C LYS A 267 -21.80 -7.94 42.39
N LYS A 268 -23.12 -7.73 42.52
CA LYS A 268 -23.81 -6.44 42.32
C LYS A 268 -23.65 -5.50 43.52
N ILE A 269 -23.29 -6.02 44.69
CA ILE A 269 -22.95 -5.26 45.91
C ILE A 269 -21.65 -5.81 46.52
N LYS A 270 -20.90 -4.98 47.23
CA LYS A 270 -19.68 -5.39 47.95
C LYS A 270 -20.02 -6.06 49.28
N VAL A 271 -19.21 -7.03 49.70
CA VAL A 271 -19.44 -7.81 50.93
C VAL A 271 -19.61 -6.91 52.17
N TYR A 272 -18.76 -5.89 52.35
CA TYR A 272 -18.87 -5.01 53.53
C TYR A 272 -20.16 -4.17 53.53
N HIS A 273 -20.66 -3.76 52.35
CA HIS A 273 -21.96 -3.09 52.26
C HIS A 273 -23.08 -4.03 52.66
N ALA A 274 -23.00 -5.30 52.30
CA ALA A 274 -23.99 -6.30 52.69
C ALA A 274 -23.97 -6.61 54.18
N LEU A 275 -22.79 -6.62 54.81
CA LEU A 275 -22.68 -6.73 56.27
C LEU A 275 -23.39 -5.57 56.98
N ILE A 276 -23.23 -4.35 56.47
CA ILE A 276 -23.94 -3.18 57.00
C ILE A 276 -25.46 -3.33 56.78
N LEU A 277 -25.89 -3.72 55.58
CA LEU A 277 -27.32 -3.94 55.29
C LEU A 277 -27.92 -5.01 56.21
N ARG A 278 -27.18 -6.08 56.50
CA ARG A 278 -27.61 -7.13 57.43
C ARG A 278 -27.79 -6.59 58.85
N ASN A 279 -26.83 -5.81 59.35
CA ASN A 279 -26.98 -5.17 60.65
C ASN A 279 -28.21 -4.24 60.68
N SER A 280 -28.48 -3.50 59.60
CA SER A 280 -29.67 -2.66 59.47
C SER A 280 -30.96 -3.48 59.47
N ILE A 281 -30.99 -4.63 58.79
CA ILE A 281 -32.13 -5.57 58.79
C ILE A 281 -32.38 -6.10 60.21
N GLU A 282 -31.34 -6.58 60.89
CA GLU A 282 -31.43 -7.10 62.27
C GLU A 282 -31.94 -6.03 63.25
N GLN A 283 -31.51 -4.77 63.07
CA GLN A 283 -32.01 -3.65 63.85
C GLN A 283 -33.49 -3.36 63.58
N LYS A 284 -33.89 -3.26 62.31
CA LYS A 284 -35.29 -3.01 61.92
C LYS A 284 -36.21 -4.12 62.43
N GLU A 285 -35.77 -5.38 62.35
CA GLU A 285 -36.49 -6.53 62.89
C GLU A 285 -36.73 -6.39 64.40
N THR A 286 -35.72 -5.93 65.14
CA THR A 286 -35.83 -5.70 66.59
C THR A 286 -36.81 -4.57 66.91
N GLU A 287 -36.78 -3.47 66.15
CA GLU A 287 -37.71 -2.34 66.29
C GLU A 287 -39.16 -2.77 66.06
N MET A 288 -39.42 -3.56 65.02
CA MET A 288 -40.76 -4.08 64.73
C MET A 288 -41.25 -5.04 65.84
N ARG A 289 -40.38 -5.91 66.37
CA ARG A 289 -40.77 -6.79 67.50
C ARG A 289 -41.14 -6.01 68.76
N ILE A 290 -40.43 -4.92 69.05
CA ILE A 290 -40.75 -4.06 70.21
C ILE A 290 -42.10 -3.38 70.00
N TYR A 291 -42.40 -2.91 68.79
CA TYR A 291 -43.69 -2.31 68.46
C TYR A 291 -44.85 -3.31 68.61
N ASP A 292 -44.68 -4.55 68.13
CA ASP A 292 -45.67 -5.63 68.29
C ASP A 292 -45.91 -5.99 69.77
N MET A 293 -44.85 -6.04 70.58
CA MET A 293 -44.97 -6.28 72.03
C MET A 293 -45.72 -5.16 72.76
N ASN A 294 -45.48 -3.90 72.38
CA ASN A 294 -46.15 -2.75 73.00
C ASN A 294 -47.62 -2.64 72.56
N SER A 295 -47.95 -2.98 71.32
CA SER A 295 -49.34 -2.96 70.82
C SER A 295 -50.19 -4.09 71.41
N GLN A 296 -49.62 -5.25 71.71
CA GLN A 296 -50.32 -6.32 72.43
C GLN A 296 -50.51 -6.05 73.93
N GLY A 297 -49.69 -5.19 74.54
CA GLY A 297 -49.79 -4.82 75.96
C GLY A 297 -50.78 -3.70 76.28
N GLU A 298 -51.35 -3.03 75.27
CA GLU A 298 -52.38 -1.97 75.43
C GLU A 298 -53.82 -2.49 75.24
N GLU A 299 -54.01 -3.75 74.80
CA GLU A 299 -55.34 -4.38 74.62
C GLU A 299 -55.79 -5.29 75.80
N GLU A 300 -54.99 -5.43 76.86
CA GLU A 300 -55.37 -6.09 78.14
C GLU A 300 -55.72 -5.07 79.24
#